data_AF-A0A7S2B3G4-F1
#
_entry.id   AF-A0A7S2B3G4-F1
#
_cell.length_a   1.000
_cell.length_b   1.000
_cell.length_c   1.000
_cell.angle_alpha   90.00
_cell.angle_beta   90.00
_cell.angle_gamma   90.00
#
_symmetry.space_group_name_H-M   'P 1'
#
loop_
_entity.id
_entity.type
_entity.pdbx_description
1 polymer ?
#
loop_
_entity_poly.entity_id
_entity_poly.type
_entity_poly.pdbx_seq_one_letter_code
_entity_poly.pdbx_strand_id
1 'polypeptide(L)'
;MDNVRSVEDFEDENGVARTINSPRSLEACLRKGYAPHELLPPNPKKKLPSLTGSQTLPPELEQIKKDHMEGLRQVKIKTVKAERQRIIAYLSKVADAPLQTQRSQSLGVGPAANVSSSVVDRVNELQAAQTEAEYKRLEVIRRRQQSELQRMVEAEQKMIEVQNKIVGAEEYAAVLKVEHEKEKKKKEAALMEKKNKREMDLLDKQQRQLQMRKDLAEA
;
A
#
# COMPACT_ATOMS: atom_id res chain seq x y z
N MET A 1 -26.72 2.03 -32.36
CA MET A 1 -26.20 3.22 -31.67
C MET A 1 -25.64 2.75 -30.34
N ASP A 2 -24.37 3.02 -30.05
CA ASP A 2 -23.79 2.64 -28.76
C ASP A 2 -24.42 3.53 -27.68
N ASN A 3 -25.10 2.92 -26.71
CA ASN A 3 -25.61 3.65 -25.56
C ASN A 3 -24.44 4.36 -24.86
N VAL A 4 -24.62 5.64 -24.56
CA VAL A 4 -23.63 6.43 -23.82
C VAL A 4 -23.59 5.91 -22.39
N ARG A 5 -22.49 5.25 -22.03
CA ARG A 5 -22.21 4.71 -20.69
C ARG A 5 -21.23 5.61 -19.96
N SER A 6 -21.63 6.03 -18.78
CA SER A 6 -20.84 6.84 -17.86
C SER A 6 -20.27 5.99 -16.73
N VAL A 7 -19.40 6.58 -15.90
CA VAL A 7 -18.86 5.88 -14.71
C VAL A 7 -19.94 5.52 -13.66
N GLU A 8 -21.18 6.00 -13.82
CA GLU A 8 -22.31 5.68 -12.94
C GLU A 8 -23.06 4.41 -13.36
N ASP A 9 -23.07 4.08 -14.66
CA ASP A 9 -23.93 3.07 -15.30
C ASP A 9 -23.15 2.11 -16.22
N PHE A 10 -21.82 2.07 -16.11
CA PHE A 10 -21.00 1.18 -16.92
C PHE A 10 -21.04 -0.29 -16.47
N GLU A 11 -21.51 -0.56 -15.25
CA GLU A 11 -21.64 -1.90 -14.66
C GLU A 11 -23.12 -2.21 -14.44
N ASP A 12 -23.60 -3.27 -15.09
CA ASP A 12 -25.00 -3.72 -14.98
C ASP A 12 -25.19 -4.51 -13.65
N GLU A 13 -26.42 -4.66 -13.15
CA GLU A 13 -26.74 -5.39 -11.89
C GLU A 13 -26.23 -6.84 -11.87
N ASN A 14 -26.02 -7.42 -13.05
CA ASN A 14 -25.46 -8.77 -13.24
C ASN A 14 -23.91 -8.80 -13.17
N GLY A 15 -23.26 -7.71 -12.78
CA GLY A 15 -21.79 -7.60 -12.69
C GLY A 15 -21.07 -7.53 -14.05
N VAL A 16 -21.83 -7.28 -15.14
CA VAL A 16 -21.26 -7.12 -16.48
C VAL A 16 -20.87 -5.66 -16.67
N ALA A 17 -19.56 -5.40 -16.67
CA ALA A 17 -19.03 -4.07 -16.92
C ALA A 17 -18.67 -3.88 -18.40
N ARG A 18 -18.97 -2.69 -18.93
CA ARG A 18 -18.65 -2.29 -20.30
C ARG A 18 -17.76 -1.06 -20.31
N THR A 19 -17.09 -0.85 -21.44
CA THR A 19 -16.21 0.31 -21.64
C THR A 19 -17.01 1.61 -21.54
N ILE A 20 -16.48 2.54 -20.76
CA ILE A 20 -17.02 3.89 -20.61
C ILE A 20 -16.75 4.70 -21.88
N ASN A 21 -17.77 5.34 -22.43
CA ASN A 21 -17.67 6.20 -23.63
C ASN A 21 -18.26 7.61 -23.40
N SER A 22 -18.80 7.89 -22.22
CA SER A 22 -19.31 9.22 -21.86
C SER A 22 -18.19 10.26 -21.80
N PRO A 23 -18.26 11.38 -22.54
CA PRO A 23 -17.20 12.39 -22.60
C PRO A 23 -16.79 12.92 -21.22
N ARG A 24 -17.76 13.22 -20.36
CA ARG A 24 -17.51 13.73 -18.99
C ARG A 24 -16.84 12.69 -18.11
N SER A 25 -17.13 11.41 -18.32
CA SER A 25 -16.51 10.33 -17.55
C SER A 25 -15.08 10.07 -18.02
N LEU A 26 -14.84 10.15 -19.34
CA LEU A 26 -13.49 10.07 -19.92
C LEU A 26 -12.63 11.25 -19.45
N GLU A 27 -13.19 12.46 -19.42
CA GLU A 27 -12.50 13.63 -18.89
C GLU A 27 -12.17 13.46 -17.40
N ALA A 28 -13.11 12.95 -16.59
CA ALA A 28 -12.87 12.66 -15.19
C ALA A 28 -11.74 11.62 -14.98
N CYS A 29 -11.69 10.59 -15.83
CA CYS A 29 -10.60 9.60 -15.83
C CYS A 29 -9.25 10.27 -16.15
N LEU A 30 -9.21 11.10 -17.20
CA LEU A 30 -8.02 11.83 -17.61
C LEU A 30 -7.50 12.78 -16.52
N ARG A 31 -8.37 13.59 -15.91
CA ARG A 31 -7.99 14.53 -14.82
C ARG A 31 -7.44 13.83 -13.58
N LYS A 32 -7.82 12.57 -13.34
CA LYS A 32 -7.32 11.76 -12.22
C LYS A 32 -6.16 10.86 -12.58
N GLY A 33 -5.78 10.77 -13.85
CA GLY A 33 -4.71 9.88 -14.31
C GLY A 33 -5.08 8.40 -14.26
N TYR A 34 -6.37 8.06 -14.40
CA TYR A 34 -6.82 6.67 -14.50
C TYR A 34 -7.19 6.33 -15.94
N ALA A 35 -6.80 5.15 -16.41
CA ALA A 35 -7.26 4.66 -17.70
C ALA A 35 -8.65 4.00 -17.57
N PRO A 36 -9.58 4.18 -18.53
CA PRO A 36 -10.95 3.65 -18.41
C PRO A 36 -11.02 2.13 -18.20
N HIS A 37 -10.07 1.37 -18.75
CA HIS A 37 -10.01 -0.08 -18.60
C HIS A 37 -9.62 -0.54 -17.18
N GLU A 38 -9.00 0.32 -16.37
CA GLU A 38 -8.68 0.02 -14.97
C GLU A 38 -9.90 0.03 -14.06
N LEU A 39 -11.00 0.64 -14.51
CA LEU A 39 -12.28 0.66 -13.81
C LEU A 39 -13.10 -0.60 -14.11
N LEU A 40 -12.68 -1.41 -15.08
CA LEU A 40 -13.34 -2.67 -15.40
C LEU A 40 -12.91 -3.75 -14.39
N PRO A 41 -13.81 -4.69 -14.04
CA PRO A 41 -13.47 -5.81 -13.19
C PRO A 41 -12.36 -6.65 -13.84
N PRO A 42 -11.46 -7.23 -13.04
CA PRO A 42 -10.37 -8.03 -13.58
C PRO A 42 -10.91 -9.22 -14.39
N ASN A 43 -10.37 -9.40 -15.59
CA ASN A 43 -10.81 -10.46 -16.49
C ASN A 43 -10.67 -11.84 -15.81
N PRO A 44 -11.76 -12.61 -15.63
CA PRO A 44 -11.71 -13.91 -14.95
C PRO A 44 -10.87 -14.93 -15.71
N LYS A 45 -10.66 -14.73 -17.01
CA LYS A 45 -9.83 -15.59 -17.88
C LYS A 45 -8.34 -15.28 -17.79
N LYS A 46 -7.93 -14.13 -17.24
CA LYS A 46 -6.53 -13.76 -17.09
C LYS A 46 -6.07 -14.28 -15.73
N LYS A 47 -5.71 -15.57 -15.68
CA LYS A 47 -5.06 -16.16 -14.50
C LYS A 47 -3.90 -15.25 -14.10
N LEU A 48 -3.91 -14.75 -12.86
CA LEU A 48 -2.84 -13.88 -12.41
C LEU A 48 -1.53 -14.67 -12.44
N PRO A 49 -0.45 -14.11 -12.99
CA PRO A 49 0.84 -14.77 -12.98
C PRO A 49 1.23 -15.04 -11.53
N SER A 50 1.41 -16.32 -11.20
CA SER A 50 2.02 -16.74 -9.96
C SER A 50 3.48 -16.29 -9.98
N LEU A 51 3.92 -15.61 -8.91
CA LEU A 51 5.33 -15.21 -8.72
C LEU A 51 6.27 -16.42 -8.68
N THR A 52 5.72 -17.63 -8.51
CA THR A 52 6.46 -18.90 -8.43
C THR A 52 6.10 -19.84 -9.59
N GLY A 53 6.03 -19.32 -10.83
CA GLY A 53 6.29 -20.06 -12.08
C GLY A 53 5.42 -21.27 -12.48
N SER A 54 4.67 -21.92 -11.58
CA SER A 54 3.91 -23.14 -11.88
C SER A 54 2.94 -23.58 -10.77
N GLN A 55 2.90 -22.93 -9.60
CA GLN A 55 1.93 -23.31 -8.56
C GLN A 55 0.69 -22.41 -8.59
N THR A 56 -0.47 -23.05 -8.80
CA THR A 56 -1.78 -22.48 -8.50
C THR A 56 -1.80 -22.07 -7.02
N LEU A 57 -2.05 -20.79 -6.74
CA LEU A 57 -2.19 -20.33 -5.36
C LEU A 57 -3.34 -21.08 -4.67
N PRO A 58 -3.24 -21.30 -3.34
CA PRO A 58 -4.37 -21.75 -2.54
C PRO A 58 -5.61 -20.87 -2.83
N PRO A 59 -6.82 -21.46 -2.93
CA PRO A 59 -8.04 -20.74 -3.30
C PRO A 59 -8.35 -19.57 -2.35
N GLU A 60 -7.98 -19.70 -1.08
CA GLU A 60 -8.12 -18.65 -0.07
C GLU A 60 -7.25 -17.41 -0.37
N LEU A 61 -5.99 -17.61 -0.77
CA LEU A 61 -5.09 -16.52 -1.14
C LEU A 61 -5.50 -15.85 -2.46
N GLU A 62 -6.04 -16.63 -3.41
CA GLU A 62 -6.60 -16.09 -4.65
C GLU A 62 -7.80 -15.18 -4.36
N GLN A 63 -8.68 -15.60 -3.45
CA GLN A 63 -9.82 -14.80 -3.02
C GLN A 63 -9.37 -13.51 -2.33
N ILE A 64 -8.43 -13.58 -1.38
CA ILE A 64 -7.88 -12.39 -0.69
C ILE A 64 -7.29 -11.39 -1.69
N LYS A 65 -6.53 -11.88 -2.68
CA LYS A 65 -5.95 -11.02 -3.72
C LYS A 65 -7.02 -10.40 -4.60
N LYS A 66 -8.06 -11.15 -4.96
CA LYS A 66 -9.20 -10.65 -5.72
C LYS A 66 -9.92 -9.54 -4.96
N ASP A 67 -10.21 -9.75 -3.68
CA ASP A 67 -10.87 -8.77 -2.82
C ASP A 67 -10.04 -7.51 -2.65
N HIS A 68 -8.71 -7.65 -2.50
CA HIS A 68 -7.79 -6.52 -2.45
C HIS A 68 -7.83 -5.69 -3.75
N MET A 69 -7.74 -6.35 -4.91
CA MET A 69 -7.79 -5.67 -6.21
C MET A 69 -9.15 -5.02 -6.46
N GLU A 70 -10.24 -5.66 -6.06
CA GLU A 70 -11.58 -5.08 -6.13
C GLU A 70 -11.72 -3.86 -5.21
N GLY A 71 -11.16 -3.91 -3.99
CA GLY A 71 -11.10 -2.76 -3.09
C GLY A 71 -10.39 -1.56 -3.72
N LEU A 72 -9.24 -1.77 -4.36
CA LEU A 72 -8.51 -0.73 -5.08
C LEU A 72 -9.33 -0.18 -6.26
N ARG A 73 -9.99 -1.06 -7.03
CA ARG A 73 -10.87 -0.68 -8.13
C ARG A 73 -12.01 0.21 -7.66
N GLN A 74 -12.69 -0.14 -6.57
CA GLN A 74 -13.79 0.63 -6.00
C GLN A 74 -13.35 2.04 -5.57
N VAL A 75 -12.14 2.17 -5.00
CA VAL A 75 -11.57 3.49 -4.66
C VAL A 75 -11.35 4.34 -5.90
N LYS A 76 -10.83 3.77 -7.01
CA LYS A 76 -10.67 4.48 -8.28
C LYS A 76 -12.02 4.93 -8.83
N ILE A 77 -13.01 4.04 -8.87
CA ILE A 77 -14.38 4.35 -9.33
C ILE A 77 -14.96 5.51 -8.53
N LYS A 78 -14.90 5.46 -7.20
CA LYS A 78 -15.39 6.53 -6.32
C LYS A 78 -14.71 7.86 -6.62
N THR A 79 -13.40 7.85 -6.84
CA THR A 79 -12.61 9.04 -7.16
C THR A 79 -13.02 9.65 -8.50
N VAL A 80 -13.22 8.83 -9.53
CA VAL A 80 -13.68 9.28 -10.86
C VAL A 80 -15.13 9.78 -10.80
N LYS A 81 -16.03 9.12 -10.07
CA LYS A 81 -17.41 9.57 -9.84
C LYS A 81 -17.44 10.97 -9.23
N ALA A 82 -16.66 11.19 -8.17
CA ALA A 82 -16.58 12.51 -7.52
C ALA A 82 -16.05 13.60 -8.48
N GLU A 83 -15.05 13.28 -9.32
CA GLU A 83 -14.53 14.24 -10.28
C GLU A 83 -15.52 14.55 -11.41
N ARG A 84 -16.23 13.54 -11.92
CA ARG A 84 -17.31 13.74 -12.89
C ARG A 84 -18.36 14.70 -12.35
N GLN A 85 -18.77 14.54 -11.09
CA GLN A 85 -19.72 15.46 -10.45
C GLN A 85 -19.17 16.88 -10.35
N ARG A 86 -17.88 17.05 -10.05
CA ARG A 86 -17.24 18.39 -10.06
C ARG A 86 -17.24 19.02 -11.45
N ILE A 87 -16.95 18.25 -12.50
CA ILE A 87 -17.01 18.73 -13.88
C ILE A 87 -18.43 19.18 -14.22
N ILE A 88 -19.43 18.37 -13.89
CA ILE A 88 -20.85 18.70 -14.11
C ILE A 88 -21.21 19.99 -13.36
N ALA A 89 -20.88 20.08 -12.07
CA ALA A 89 -21.18 21.25 -11.26
C ALA A 89 -20.49 22.53 -11.78
N TYR A 90 -19.24 22.40 -12.27
CA TYR A 90 -18.53 23.51 -12.90
C TYR A 90 -19.22 23.97 -14.19
N LEU A 91 -19.57 23.03 -15.07
CA LEU A 91 -20.25 23.34 -16.33
C LEU A 91 -21.64 23.95 -16.10
N SER A 92 -22.39 23.48 -15.10
CA SER A 92 -23.66 24.10 -14.71
C SER A 92 -23.47 25.55 -14.27
N LYS A 93 -22.47 25.83 -13.43
CA LYS A 93 -22.16 27.22 -13.00
C LYS A 93 -21.72 28.13 -14.15
N VAL A 94 -20.96 27.59 -15.11
CA VAL A 94 -20.53 28.36 -16.30
C VAL A 94 -21.69 28.59 -17.25
N ALA A 95 -22.63 27.64 -17.37
CA ALA A 95 -23.83 27.80 -18.18
C ALA A 95 -24.82 28.82 -17.59
N ASP A 96 -24.92 28.88 -16.26
CA ASP A 96 -25.78 29.83 -15.54
C ASP A 96 -25.14 31.23 -15.38
N ALA A 97 -23.82 31.34 -15.61
CA ALA A 97 -23.17 32.65 -15.67
C ALA A 97 -23.70 33.40 -16.91
N PRO A 98 -24.17 34.66 -16.77
CA PRO A 98 -24.63 35.43 -17.91
C PRO A 98 -23.50 35.50 -18.93
N LEU A 99 -23.75 34.98 -20.13
CA LEU A 99 -22.86 35.02 -21.29
C LEU A 99 -22.45 36.48 -21.56
N GLN A 100 -21.36 36.94 -20.92
CA GLN A 100 -20.53 37.98 -21.50
C GLN A 100 -19.88 37.35 -22.72
N THR A 101 -20.63 37.43 -23.80
CA THR A 101 -20.22 37.07 -25.16
C THR A 101 -19.11 38.02 -25.57
N GLN A 102 -17.89 37.83 -25.07
CA GLN A 102 -16.72 38.24 -25.82
C GLN A 102 -16.50 37.16 -26.87
N ARG A 103 -17.25 37.29 -27.97
CA ARG A 103 -16.80 36.82 -29.28
C ARG A 103 -15.40 37.43 -29.44
N SER A 104 -14.38 36.62 -29.25
CA SER A 104 -13.04 36.89 -29.72
C SER A 104 -13.14 37.11 -31.23
N GLN A 105 -13.23 38.38 -31.63
CA GLN A 105 -13.01 38.81 -32.99
C GLN A 105 -11.61 38.33 -33.38
N SER A 106 -11.58 37.50 -34.41
CA SER A 106 -10.36 37.10 -35.07
C SER A 106 -9.60 38.34 -35.54
N LEU A 107 -8.36 38.48 -35.08
CA LEU A 107 -7.21 38.97 -35.82
C LEU A 107 -7.50 40.05 -36.88
N GLY A 108 -7.91 41.23 -36.42
CA GLY A 108 -7.87 42.47 -37.21
C GLY A 108 -6.75 43.35 -36.67
N VAL A 109 -5.64 43.41 -37.40
CA VAL A 109 -4.54 44.35 -37.16
C VAL A 109 -5.07 45.77 -37.40
N GLY A 110 -5.07 46.62 -36.36
CA GLY A 110 -5.47 48.03 -36.44
C GLY A 110 -5.05 48.81 -35.18
N PRO A 111 -4.72 50.10 -35.30
CA PRO A 111 -3.66 50.74 -34.51
C PRO A 111 -4.12 51.26 -33.14
N ALA A 112 -3.12 51.44 -32.27
CA ALA A 112 -3.19 52.01 -30.94
C ALA A 112 -4.26 53.10 -30.77
N ALA A 113 -5.32 52.78 -30.06
CA ALA A 113 -6.30 53.74 -29.55
C ALA A 113 -6.27 53.69 -28.02
N ASN A 114 -6.14 54.86 -27.40
CA ASN A 114 -6.16 55.12 -25.96
C ASN A 114 -7.01 54.12 -25.18
N VAL A 115 -6.33 53.24 -24.43
CA VAL A 115 -6.97 52.41 -23.41
C VAL A 115 -7.40 53.34 -22.29
N SER A 116 -8.70 53.47 -22.03
CA SER A 116 -9.19 54.30 -20.93
C SER A 116 -8.65 53.77 -19.60
N SER A 117 -8.32 54.66 -18.66
CA SER A 117 -7.82 54.30 -17.31
C SER A 117 -8.68 53.21 -16.65
N SER A 118 -10.01 53.26 -16.87
CA SER A 118 -10.94 52.29 -16.28
C SER A 118 -10.79 50.86 -16.82
N VAL A 119 -10.23 50.67 -18.02
CA VAL A 119 -9.95 49.33 -18.56
C VAL A 119 -8.65 48.77 -17.98
N VAL A 120 -7.65 49.63 -17.77
CA VAL A 120 -6.39 49.25 -17.11
C VAL A 120 -6.63 48.87 -15.65
N ASP A 121 -7.45 49.63 -14.93
CA ASP A 121 -7.80 49.34 -13.53
C ASP A 121 -8.56 48.00 -13.40
N ARG A 122 -9.48 47.71 -14.32
CA ARG A 122 -10.21 46.43 -14.36
C ARG A 122 -9.30 45.24 -14.70
N VAL A 123 -8.34 45.43 -15.59
CA VAL A 123 -7.34 44.40 -15.93
C VAL A 123 -6.42 44.14 -14.73
N ASN A 124 -6.01 45.19 -14.02
CA ASN A 124 -5.21 45.06 -12.79
C ASN A 124 -5.99 44.37 -11.67
N GLU A 125 -7.28 44.68 -11.47
CA GLU A 125 -8.14 43.99 -10.51
C GLU A 125 -8.34 42.50 -10.86
N LEU A 126 -8.55 42.19 -12.14
CA LEU A 126 -8.67 40.81 -12.61
C LEU A 126 -7.35 40.03 -12.44
N GLN A 127 -6.21 40.66 -12.72
CA GLN A 127 -4.89 40.07 -12.47
C GLN A 127 -4.66 39.86 -10.96
N ALA A 128 -5.00 40.82 -10.11
CA ALA A 128 -4.91 40.69 -8.66
C ALA A 128 -5.78 39.53 -8.15
N ALA A 129 -7.03 39.43 -8.60
CA ALA A 129 -7.94 38.33 -8.25
C ALA A 129 -7.42 36.96 -8.75
N GLN A 130 -6.81 36.91 -9.94
CA GLN A 130 -6.16 35.70 -10.45
C GLN A 130 -4.96 35.30 -9.59
N THR A 131 -4.10 36.26 -9.20
CA THR A 131 -2.95 35.96 -8.34
C THR A 131 -3.39 35.46 -6.97
N GLU A 132 -4.43 36.04 -6.36
CA GLU A 132 -4.96 35.59 -5.08
C GLU A 132 -5.54 34.16 -5.17
N ALA A 133 -6.22 33.83 -6.27
CA ALA A 133 -6.72 32.48 -6.53
C ALA A 133 -5.57 31.47 -6.69
N GLU A 134 -4.49 31.86 -7.37
CA GLU A 134 -3.28 31.03 -7.50
C GLU A 134 -2.57 30.83 -6.15
N TYR A 135 -2.48 31.86 -5.30
CA TYR A 135 -1.94 31.70 -3.94
C TYR A 135 -2.75 30.72 -3.09
N LYS A 136 -4.09 30.84 -3.11
CA LYS A 136 -4.97 29.89 -2.41
C LYS A 136 -4.81 28.47 -2.94
N ARG A 137 -4.67 28.31 -4.25
CA ARG A 137 -4.43 27.01 -4.88
C ARG A 137 -3.09 26.41 -4.45
N LEU A 138 -2.02 27.21 -4.43
CA LEU A 138 -0.70 26.78 -3.96
C LEU A 138 -0.73 26.38 -2.49
N GLU A 139 -1.47 27.11 -1.65
CA GLU A 139 -1.57 26.76 -0.23
C GLU A 139 -2.33 25.44 -0.01
N VAL A 140 -3.40 25.19 -0.77
CA VAL A 140 -4.11 23.89 -0.75
C VAL A 140 -3.18 22.74 -1.18
N ILE A 141 -2.39 22.95 -2.23
CA ILE A 141 -1.40 21.95 -2.69
C ILE A 141 -0.37 21.70 -1.60
N ARG A 142 0.17 22.76 -0.98
CA ARG A 142 1.14 22.66 0.10
C ARG A 142 0.58 21.90 1.30
N ARG A 143 -0.64 22.21 1.74
CA ARG A 143 -1.30 21.48 2.85
C ARG A 143 -1.51 20.01 2.51
N ARG A 144 -1.88 19.70 1.27
CA ARG A 144 -2.04 18.32 0.81
C ARG A 144 -0.70 17.58 0.84
N GLN A 145 0.35 18.17 0.29
CA GLN A 145 1.70 17.60 0.32
C GLN A 145 2.18 17.39 1.76
N GLN A 146 1.94 18.36 2.64
CA GLN A 146 2.30 18.23 4.05
C GLN A 146 1.55 17.09 4.74
N SER A 147 0.24 16.93 4.48
CA SER A 147 -0.54 15.83 5.03
C SER A 147 -0.11 14.47 4.48
N GLU A 148 0.29 14.41 3.21
CA GLU A 148 0.83 13.20 2.58
C GLU A 148 2.19 12.83 3.18
N LEU A 149 3.07 13.82 3.35
CA LEU A 149 4.37 13.64 4.00
C LEU A 149 4.22 13.15 5.44
N GLN A 150 3.27 13.73 6.19
CA GLN A 150 2.97 13.29 7.55
C GLN A 150 2.48 11.82 7.58
N ARG A 151 1.61 11.42 6.65
CA ARG A 151 1.16 10.01 6.55
C ARG A 151 2.31 9.06 6.22
N MET A 152 3.24 9.47 5.36
CA MET A 152 4.43 8.67 5.06
C MET A 152 5.31 8.50 6.29
N VAL A 153 5.56 9.57 7.05
CA VAL A 153 6.33 9.51 8.29
C VAL A 153 5.66 8.61 9.33
N GLU A 154 4.33 8.72 9.51
CA GLU A 154 3.59 7.85 10.42
C GLU A 154 3.64 6.36 10.00
N ALA A 155 3.62 6.09 8.69
CA ALA A 155 3.76 4.73 8.16
C ALA A 155 5.18 4.19 8.39
N GLU A 156 6.21 5.01 8.19
CA GLU A 156 7.61 4.65 8.42
C GLU A 156 7.86 4.38 9.91
N GLN A 157 7.32 5.22 10.82
CA GLN A 157 7.39 5.00 12.26
C GLN A 157 6.76 3.66 12.67
N LYS A 158 5.56 3.34 12.16
CA LYS A 158 4.91 2.04 12.42
C LYS A 158 5.73 0.86 11.89
N MET A 159 6.36 1.03 10.73
CA MET A 159 7.23 -0.01 10.15
C MET A 159 8.45 -0.26 11.04
N ILE A 160 9.10 0.81 11.53
CA ILE A 160 10.21 0.72 12.47
C ILE A 160 9.79 0.05 13.77
N GLU A 161 8.62 0.40 14.33
CA GLU A 161 8.09 -0.25 15.54
C GLU A 161 7.86 -1.74 15.35
N VAL A 162 7.31 -2.16 14.21
CA VAL A 162 7.11 -3.58 13.89
C VAL A 162 8.44 -4.29 13.74
N GLN A 163 9.41 -3.68 13.05
CA GLN A 163 10.73 -4.24 12.87
C GLN A 163 11.45 -4.44 14.21
N ASN A 164 11.37 -3.45 15.11
CA ASN A 164 11.93 -3.56 16.46
C ASN A 164 11.27 -4.67 17.28
N LYS A 165 9.95 -4.86 17.16
CA LYS A 165 9.24 -5.96 17.82
C LYS A 165 9.68 -7.33 17.29
N ILE A 166 9.91 -7.44 15.99
CA ILE A 166 10.42 -8.69 15.37
C ILE A 166 11.82 -8.99 15.88
N VAL A 167 12.74 -8.02 15.79
CA VAL A 167 14.12 -8.20 16.25
C VAL A 167 14.14 -8.57 17.74
N GLY A 168 13.37 -7.87 18.59
CA GLY A 168 13.29 -8.20 20.02
C GLY A 168 12.72 -9.61 20.29
N ALA A 169 11.73 -10.06 19.50
CA ALA A 169 11.19 -11.42 19.61
C ALA A 169 12.20 -12.48 19.17
N GLU A 170 12.98 -12.21 18.11
CA GLU A 170 14.04 -13.08 17.63
C GLU A 170 15.19 -13.20 18.64
N GLU A 171 15.61 -12.08 19.24
CA GLU A 171 16.61 -12.05 20.31
C GLU A 171 16.15 -12.87 21.53
N TYR A 172 14.91 -12.68 21.97
CA TYR A 172 14.35 -13.45 23.09
C TYR A 172 14.29 -14.96 22.78
N ALA A 173 13.87 -15.34 21.57
CA ALA A 173 13.86 -16.73 21.14
C ALA A 173 15.27 -17.32 21.05
N ALA A 174 16.26 -16.53 20.65
CA ALA A 174 17.66 -16.96 20.61
C ALA A 174 18.21 -17.20 22.02
N VAL A 175 17.92 -16.32 22.99
CA VAL A 175 18.32 -16.50 24.39
C VAL A 175 17.72 -17.79 24.97
N LEU A 176 16.42 -18.01 24.77
CA LEU A 176 15.76 -19.23 25.25
C LEU A 176 16.36 -20.51 24.65
N LYS A 177 16.73 -20.50 23.36
CA LYS A 177 17.41 -21.64 22.72
C LYS A 177 18.77 -21.91 23.36
N VAL A 178 19.57 -20.87 23.60
CA VAL A 178 20.88 -20.99 24.24
C VAL A 178 20.75 -21.52 25.67
N GLU A 179 19.76 -21.05 26.44
CA GLU A 179 19.49 -21.56 27.79
C GLU A 179 19.08 -23.03 27.78
N HIS A 180 18.16 -23.41 26.88
CA HIS A 180 17.72 -24.79 26.74
C HIS A 180 18.86 -25.73 26.33
N GLU A 181 19.76 -25.31 25.42
CA GLU A 181 20.95 -26.07 25.06
C GLU A 181 21.92 -26.23 26.24
N LYS A 182 22.11 -25.17 27.04
CA LYS A 182 22.93 -25.25 28.26
C LYS A 182 22.35 -26.24 29.26
N GLU A 183 21.03 -26.23 29.47
CA GLU A 183 20.38 -27.20 30.35
C GLU A 183 20.51 -28.63 29.83
N LYS A 184 20.34 -28.84 28.52
CA LYS A 184 20.49 -30.16 27.91
C LYS A 184 21.91 -30.70 28.11
N LYS A 185 22.94 -29.87 27.85
CA LYS A 185 24.35 -30.23 28.07
C LYS A 185 24.64 -30.54 29.55
N LYS A 186 24.07 -29.77 30.48
CA LYS A 186 24.20 -30.05 31.93
C LYS A 186 23.58 -31.40 32.31
N LYS A 187 22.39 -31.72 31.80
CA LYS A 187 21.71 -33.00 32.04
C LYS A 187 22.51 -34.17 31.45
N GLU A 188 23.05 -34.02 30.24
CA GLU A 188 23.89 -35.02 29.60
C GLU A 188 25.21 -35.23 30.37
N ALA A 189 25.87 -34.16 30.79
CA ALA A 189 27.09 -34.23 31.60
C ALA A 189 26.86 -34.94 32.94
N ALA A 190 25.79 -34.60 33.66
CA ALA A 190 25.44 -35.25 34.92
C ALA A 190 25.14 -36.76 34.75
N LEU A 191 24.52 -37.13 33.63
CA LEU A 191 24.23 -38.54 33.33
C LEU A 191 25.51 -39.32 33.01
N MET A 192 26.44 -38.72 32.26
CA MET A 192 27.76 -39.29 31.98
C MET A 192 28.59 -39.43 33.25
N GLU A 193 28.64 -38.41 34.11
CA GLU A 193 29.35 -38.48 35.39
C GLU A 193 28.80 -39.61 36.28
N LYS A 194 27.47 -39.76 36.34
CA LYS A 194 26.83 -40.86 37.08
C LYS A 194 27.17 -42.23 36.51
N LYS A 195 27.30 -42.37 35.18
CA LYS A 195 27.74 -43.62 34.54
C LYS A 195 29.20 -43.93 34.87
N ASN A 196 30.09 -42.95 34.69
CA ASN A 196 31.51 -43.09 34.99
C ASN A 196 31.75 -43.45 36.46
N LYS A 197 31.02 -42.83 37.40
CA LYS A 197 31.12 -43.16 38.81
C LYS A 197 30.74 -44.62 39.10
N ARG A 198 29.65 -45.11 38.51
CA ARG A 198 29.22 -46.52 38.65
C ARG A 198 30.25 -47.49 38.08
N GLU A 199 30.89 -47.14 36.97
CA GLU A 199 31.92 -47.96 36.34
C GLU A 199 33.19 -48.02 37.21
N MET A 200 33.64 -46.88 37.74
CA MET A 200 34.76 -46.81 38.68
C MET A 200 34.48 -47.59 39.97
N ASP A 201 33.29 -47.48 40.54
CA ASP A 201 32.88 -48.25 41.73
C ASP A 201 32.89 -49.76 41.47
N LEU A 202 32.53 -50.19 40.26
CA LEU A 202 32.55 -51.61 39.86
C LEU A 202 33.98 -52.11 39.70
N LEU A 203 34.85 -51.33 39.05
CA LEU A 203 36.27 -51.64 38.90
C LEU A 203 36.98 -51.73 40.25
N ASP A 204 36.73 -50.78 41.17
CA ASP A 204 37.31 -50.81 42.52
C ASP A 204 36.88 -52.06 43.30
N LYS A 205 35.59 -52.44 43.22
CA LYS A 205 35.10 -53.69 43.82
C LYS A 205 35.78 -54.93 43.25
N GLN A 206 35.96 -54.99 41.93
CA GLN A 206 36.66 -56.10 41.28
C GLN A 206 38.13 -56.17 41.70
N GLN A 207 38.82 -55.03 41.77
CA GLN A 207 40.21 -54.96 42.24
C GLN A 207 40.34 -55.43 43.69
N ARG A 208 39.46 -54.98 44.59
CA ARG A 208 39.45 -55.45 45.99
C ARG A 208 39.21 -56.96 46.10
N GLN A 209 38.29 -57.52 45.30
CA GLN A 209 38.05 -58.96 45.28
C GLN A 209 39.26 -59.75 44.75
N LEU A 210 39.93 -59.24 43.71
CA LEU A 210 41.15 -59.85 43.18
C LEU A 210 42.28 -59.80 44.21
N GLN A 211 42.44 -58.69 44.92
CA GLN A 211 43.43 -58.55 45.98
C GLN A 211 43.18 -59.55 47.11
N MET A 212 41.95 -59.64 47.61
CA MET A 212 41.56 -60.63 48.63
C MET A 212 41.84 -62.07 48.17
N ARG A 213 41.62 -62.39 46.88
CA ARG A 213 41.93 -63.72 46.34
C ARG A 213 43.42 -64.00 46.27
N LYS A 214 44.25 -62.98 45.97
CA LYS A 214 45.71 -63.11 45.98
C LYS A 214 46.23 -63.31 47.40
N ASP A 215 45.78 -62.47 48.33
CA ASP A 215 46.20 -62.54 49.73
C ASP A 215 45.83 -63.91 50.36
N LEU A 216 44.71 -64.52 49.94
CA LEU A 216 44.27 -65.85 50.40
C LEU A 216 45.00 -67.01 49.71
N ALA A 217 45.64 -66.78 48.57
CA ALA A 217 46.48 -67.77 47.88
C ALA A 217 47.95 -67.71 48.34
N GLU A 218 48.38 -66.59 48.93
CA GLU A 218 49.72 -66.39 49.50
C GLU A 218 49.81 -66.76 51.00
N ALA A 219 48.67 -66.92 51.68
CA ALA A 219 48.55 -67.38 53.07
C ALA A 219 48.46 -68.92 53.17
#